data_AF-A0A1Y4U452-F1
#
_entry.id   AF-A0A1Y4U452-F1
#
_cell.length_a   1.000
_cell.length_b   1.000
_cell.length_c   1.000
_cell.angle_alpha   90.00
_cell.angle_beta   90.00
_cell.angle_gamma   90.00
#
_symmetry.space_group_name_H-M   'P 1'
#
loop_
_entity.id
_entity.type
_entity.pdbx_description
1 polymer ?
#
loop_
_entity_poly.entity_id
_entity_poly.type
_entity_poly.pdbx_seq_one_letter_code
_entity_poly.pdbx_strand_id
1 'polypeptide(L)'
;MNCPRCGNELRISRKDPRFGLCDTCRKKYRLPEQKAPQAQKEEEEHYPKYANIPPKAVREKRETEMRRAYDELLAIGKEEREGKRGLFGRRKKSK
;
A
#
# COMPACT_ATOMS: atom_id res chain seq x y z
N MET A 1 28.80 10.49 8.41
CA MET A 1 28.04 11.52 7.65
C MET A 1 28.69 12.86 7.90
N ASN A 2 28.96 13.65 6.86
CA ASN A 2 29.75 14.88 6.95
C ASN A 2 28.86 16.11 7.05
N CYS A 3 29.35 17.14 7.73
CA CYS A 3 28.68 18.42 7.91
C CYS A 3 28.69 19.21 6.59
N PRO A 4 27.54 19.67 6.06
CA PRO A 4 27.49 20.40 4.79
C PRO A 4 28.09 21.81 4.88
N ARG A 5 28.46 22.29 6.07
CA ARG A 5 29.07 23.61 6.27
C ARG A 5 30.60 23.58 6.32
N CYS A 6 31.18 22.51 6.88
CA CYS A 6 32.62 22.45 7.15
C CYS A 6 33.28 21.12 6.76
N GLY A 7 32.54 20.16 6.21
CA GLY A 7 33.08 18.87 5.77
C GLY A 7 33.44 17.90 6.90
N ASN A 8 33.50 18.35 8.15
CA ASN A 8 33.84 17.50 9.30
C ASN A 8 32.77 16.45 9.60
N GLU A 9 33.17 15.34 10.21
CA GLU A 9 32.27 14.26 10.59
C GLU A 9 31.25 14.72 11.64
N LEU A 10 29.99 14.35 11.41
CA LEU A 10 28.90 14.59 12.35
C LEU A 10 28.87 13.46 13.39
N ARG A 11 28.90 13.82 14.67
CA ARG A 11 28.74 12.88 15.78
C ARG A 11 27.25 12.64 16.02
N ILE A 12 26.82 11.39 16.09
CA ILE A 12 25.41 11.05 16.37
C ILE A 12 25.03 11.56 17.76
N SER A 13 23.91 12.28 17.85
CA SER A 13 23.42 12.83 19.12
C SER A 13 22.97 11.70 20.05
N ARG A 14 23.29 11.85 21.35
CA ARG A 14 22.82 10.92 22.39
C ARG A 14 21.33 11.05 22.70
N LYS A 15 20.72 12.21 22.43
CA LYS A 15 19.28 12.43 22.70
C LYS A 15 18.39 11.87 21.61
N ASP A 16 18.79 12.06 20.35
CA ASP A 16 18.01 11.64 19.19
C ASP A 16 18.96 11.05 18.13
N PRO A 17 18.89 9.74 17.83
CA PRO A 17 19.74 9.12 16.81
C PRO A 17 19.44 9.63 15.39
N ARG A 18 18.33 10.37 15.22
CA ARG A 18 17.94 11.04 13.96
C ARG A 18 18.76 12.28 13.66
N PHE A 19 19.53 12.81 14.62
CA PHE A 19 20.31 14.03 14.45
C PHE A 19 21.80 13.81 14.71
N GLY A 20 22.65 14.37 13.86
CA GLY A 20 24.10 14.46 14.04
C GLY A 20 24.50 15.88 14.44
N LEU A 21 25.39 16.01 15.42
CA LEU A 21 25.97 17.27 15.86
C LEU A 21 27.34 17.46 15.19
N CYS A 22 27.56 18.65 14.65
CA CYS A 22 28.88 19.08 14.21
C CYS A 22 29.58 19.83 15.35
N ASP A 23 30.73 19.38 15.82
CA ASP A 23 31.43 20.04 16.94
C ASP A 23 32.05 21.39 16.54
N THR A 24 32.42 21.57 15.28
CA THR A 24 32.97 22.85 14.77
C THR A 24 31.88 23.88 14.51
N CYS A 25 30.75 23.49 13.91
CA CYS A 25 29.64 24.41 13.64
C CYS A 25 28.61 24.51 14.78
N ARG A 26 28.69 23.63 15.79
CA ARG A 26 27.70 23.44 16.89
C ARG A 26 26.26 23.28 16.41
N LYS A 27 26.06 22.92 15.13
CA LYS A 27 24.75 22.75 14.51
C LYS A 27 24.35 21.29 14.46
N LYS A 28 23.07 21.06 14.73
CA LYS A 28 22.41 19.78 14.57
C LYS A 28 21.91 19.64 13.13
N TYR A 29 22.21 18.51 12.51
CA TYR A 29 21.77 18.15 11.17
C TYR A 29 20.91 16.90 11.26
N ARG A 30 19.82 16.85 10.49
CA ARG A 30 19.00 15.65 10.38
C ARG A 30 19.77 14.63 9.55
N LEU A 31 19.98 13.44 10.11
CA LEU A 31 20.58 12.32 9.40
C LEU A 31 19.50 11.65 8.53
N PRO A 32 19.83 11.18 7.31
CA PRO A 32 18.89 10.37 6.55
C PRO A 32 18.58 9.13 7.37
N GLU A 33 17.29 8.89 7.64
CA GLU A 33 16.84 7.67 8.31
C GLU A 33 17.32 6.49 7.46
N GLN A 34 18.12 5.61 8.06
CA GLN A 34 18.49 4.36 7.41
C GLN A 34 17.17 3.61 7.18
N LYS A 35 16.74 3.57 5.92
CA LYS A 35 15.58 2.78 5.50
C LYS A 35 15.91 1.32 5.82
N ALA A 36 15.49 0.85 6.99
CA ALA A 36 15.47 -0.56 7.28
C ALA A 36 14.48 -1.21 6.28
N PRO A 37 14.81 -2.39 5.70
CA PRO A 37 13.87 -3.12 4.89
C PRO A 37 12.80 -3.73 5.80
N GLN A 38 11.77 -2.95 6.15
CA GLN A 38 10.68 -3.35 7.06
C GLN A 38 9.38 -3.71 6.32
N ALA A 39 9.42 -3.97 5.01
CA ALA A 39 8.20 -4.19 4.22
C ALA A 39 7.45 -5.50 4.51
N GLN A 40 7.94 -6.39 5.38
CA GLN A 40 7.32 -7.72 5.59
C GLN A 40 6.88 -8.04 7.03
N LYS A 41 7.33 -7.27 8.05
CA LYS A 41 6.94 -7.51 9.46
C LYS A 41 5.93 -6.48 10.00
N GLU A 42 5.80 -5.33 9.35
CA GLU A 42 4.91 -4.24 9.80
C GLU A 42 3.42 -4.59 9.67
N GLU A 43 3.03 -5.52 8.79
CA GLU A 43 1.62 -5.77 8.51
C GLU A 43 0.89 -6.52 9.63
N GLU A 44 1.62 -7.31 10.44
CA GLU A 44 1.06 -8.04 11.59
C GLU A 44 1.07 -7.17 12.87
N GLU A 45 2.08 -6.30 13.04
CA GLU A 45 2.21 -5.43 14.21
C GLU A 45 1.33 -4.15 14.16
N HIS A 46 0.82 -3.75 12.99
CA HIS A 46 -0.05 -2.58 12.85
C HIS A 46 -1.51 -2.83 13.32
N TYR A 47 -1.88 -4.04 13.75
CA TYR A 47 -3.24 -4.25 14.27
C TYR A 47 -3.33 -3.83 15.73
N PRO A 48 -4.07 -2.76 16.09
CA PRO A 48 -4.26 -2.39 17.48
C PRO A 48 -4.93 -3.56 18.21
N LYS A 49 -4.19 -4.20 19.14
CA LYS A 49 -4.59 -5.39 19.90
C LYS A 49 -5.90 -5.24 20.69
N TYR A 50 -6.40 -4.01 20.82
CA TYR A 50 -7.62 -3.65 21.55
C TYR A 50 -8.66 -2.89 20.72
N ALA A 51 -8.62 -2.97 19.38
CA ALA A 51 -9.74 -2.49 18.58
C ALA A 51 -10.85 -3.54 18.54
N ASN A 52 -12.13 -3.11 18.64
CA ASN A 52 -13.31 -3.97 18.40
C ASN A 52 -13.45 -4.38 16.92
N ILE A 53 -12.37 -4.33 16.13
CA ILE A 53 -12.39 -4.64 14.71
C ILE A 53 -12.09 -6.14 14.56
N PRO A 54 -12.90 -6.91 13.81
CA PRO A 54 -12.65 -8.33 13.57
C PRO A 54 -11.27 -8.60 12.98
N PRO A 55 -10.59 -9.71 13.36
CA PRO A 55 -9.27 -10.05 12.86
C PRO A 55 -9.17 -9.95 11.34
N LYS A 56 -8.00 -9.55 10.82
CA LYS A 56 -7.79 -9.29 9.40
C LYS A 56 -8.26 -10.43 8.49
N ALA A 57 -7.98 -11.68 8.88
CA ALA A 57 -8.41 -12.86 8.13
C ALA A 57 -9.94 -12.98 8.02
N VAL A 58 -10.69 -12.60 9.05
CA VAL A 58 -12.17 -12.59 9.04
C VAL A 58 -12.68 -11.46 8.14
N ARG A 59 -12.08 -10.28 8.25
CA ARG A 59 -12.42 -9.13 7.42
C ARG A 59 -12.16 -9.42 5.93
N GLU A 60 -11.00 -9.98 5.60
CA GLU A 60 -10.60 -10.28 4.24
C GLU A 60 -11.49 -11.35 3.59
N LYS A 61 -11.86 -12.41 4.33
CA LYS A 61 -12.84 -13.40 3.86
C LYS A 61 -14.17 -12.74 3.50
N ARG A 62 -14.68 -11.88 4.38
CA ARG A 62 -15.94 -11.16 4.13
C ARG A 62 -15.84 -10.23 2.92
N GLU A 63 -14.75 -9.47 2.79
CA GLU A 63 -14.55 -8.57 1.66
C GLU A 63 -14.40 -9.33 0.33
N THR A 64 -13.69 -10.45 0.33
CA THR A 64 -13.51 -11.27 -0.87
C THR A 64 -14.80 -11.93 -1.33
N GLU A 65 -15.63 -12.41 -0.40
CA GLU A 65 -16.97 -12.92 -0.72
C GLU A 65 -17.86 -11.83 -1.34
N MET A 66 -17.88 -10.63 -0.75
CA MET A 66 -18.67 -9.51 -1.27
C MET A 66 -18.21 -9.06 -2.67
N ARG A 67 -16.89 -9.07 -2.92
CA ARG A 67 -16.33 -8.77 -4.25
C ARG A 67 -16.71 -9.84 -5.26
N ARG A 68 -16.55 -11.12 -4.93
CA ARG A 68 -16.89 -12.24 -5.82
C ARG A 68 -18.37 -12.22 -6.20
N ALA A 69 -19.26 -12.02 -5.23
CA ALA A 69 -20.70 -11.94 -5.51
C ALA A 69 -21.05 -10.77 -6.45
N TYR A 70 -20.36 -9.63 -6.30
CA TYR A 70 -20.54 -8.48 -7.20
C TYR A 70 -20.03 -8.77 -8.61
N ASP A 71 -18.87 -9.40 -8.72
CA ASP A 71 -18.29 -9.81 -10.00
C ASP A 71 -19.20 -10.80 -10.74
N GLU A 72 -19.83 -11.74 -10.01
CA GLU A 72 -20.81 -12.68 -10.55
C GLU A 72 -22.08 -11.98 -11.10
N LEU A 73 -22.63 -11.01 -10.37
CA LEU A 73 -23.79 -10.22 -10.85
C LEU A 73 -23.46 -9.41 -12.11
N LEU A 74 -22.27 -8.84 -12.18
CA LEU A 74 -21.78 -8.13 -13.36
C LEU A 74 -21.52 -9.07 -14.55
N ALA A 75 -21.12 -10.31 -14.30
CA ALA A 75 -20.88 -11.31 -15.33
C ALA A 75 -22.19 -11.75 -16.01
N ILE A 76 -23.26 -11.99 -15.24
CA ILE A 76 -24.57 -12.38 -15.78
C ILE A 76 -25.09 -11.35 -16.81
N GLY A 77 -24.95 -10.06 -16.51
CA GLY A 77 -25.35 -8.98 -17.43
C GLY A 77 -24.53 -8.92 -18.73
N LYS A 78 -23.30 -9.44 -18.73
CA LYS A 78 -22.48 -9.58 -19.95
C LYS A 78 -22.92 -10.78 -20.78
N GLU A 79 -23.13 -11.94 -20.14
CA GLU A 79 -23.59 -13.16 -20.80
C GLU A 79 -24.97 -12.95 -21.48
N GLU A 80 -25.92 -12.29 -20.81
CA GLU A 80 -27.22 -11.96 -21.39
C GLU A 80 -27.11 -11.02 -22.60
N ARG A 81 -26.18 -10.05 -22.56
CA ARG A 81 -25.99 -9.06 -23.64
C ARG A 81 -25.29 -9.68 -24.84
N GLU A 82 -24.37 -10.60 -24.62
CA GLU A 82 -23.66 -11.32 -25.68
C GLU A 82 -24.57 -12.38 -26.34
N GLY A 83 -25.38 -13.11 -25.57
CA GLY A 83 -26.39 -14.04 -26.10
C GLY A 83 -27.47 -13.36 -26.95
N LYS A 84 -27.96 -12.18 -26.54
CA LYS A 84 -28.96 -11.40 -27.32
C LYS A 84 -28.39 -10.80 -28.61
N ARG A 85 -27.09 -10.52 -28.68
CA ARG A 85 -26.42 -10.03 -29.91
C ARG A 85 -26.27 -11.12 -30.98
N GLY A 86 -26.28 -12.40 -30.59
CA GLY A 86 -26.21 -13.53 -31.52
C GLY A 86 -27.51 -13.86 -32.26
N LEU A 87 -28.68 -13.60 -31.66
CA LEU A 87 -29.97 -14.00 -32.23
C LEU A 87 -30.55 -13.02 -33.27
N PHE A 88 -30.24 -11.72 -33.22
CA PHE A 88 -30.87 -10.72 -34.11
C PHE A 88 -29.98 -10.26 -35.29
N GLY A 89 -28.81 -10.87 -35.48
CA GLY A 89 -27.77 -10.38 -36.38
C GLY A 89 -27.52 -11.21 -37.64
N ARG A 90 -28.53 -11.63 -38.42
CA ARG A 90 -28.32 -12.21 -39.77
C ARG A 90 -29.55 -12.18 -40.68
N ARG A 91 -30.10 -11.00 -40.97
CA ARG A 91 -30.99 -10.81 -42.14
C ARG A 91 -30.09 -10.69 -43.39
N LYS A 92 -29.82 -11.81 -44.06
CA LYS A 92 -29.20 -11.80 -45.39
C LYS A 92 -30.11 -11.00 -46.32
N LYS A 93 -29.64 -9.86 -46.83
CA LYS A 93 -30.30 -9.16 -47.94
C LYS A 93 -30.15 -10.03 -49.18
N SER A 94 -31.26 -10.64 -49.61
CA SER A 94 -31.38 -11.31 -50.90
C SER A 94 -31.22 -10.25 -52.00
N LYS A 95 -30.42 -10.59 -53.01
CA LYS A 95 -30.08 -9.76 -54.17
C LYS A 95 -31.22 -9.72 -55.18
#